data_AF-A0A3S0KZA9-F1
#
_entry.id   AF-A0A3S0KZA9-F1
#
_cell.length_a   1.000
_cell.length_b   1.000
_cell.length_c   1.000
_cell.angle_alpha   90.00
_cell.angle_beta   90.00
_cell.angle_gamma   90.00
#
_symmetry.space_group_name_H-M   'P 1'
#
loop_
_entity.id
_entity.type
_entity.pdbx_description
1 polymer ?
#
loop_
_entity_poly.entity_id
_entity_poly.type
_entity_poly.pdbx_seq_one_letter_code
_entity_poly.pdbx_strand_id
1 'polypeptide(L)'
;MRFCMRNISIDLYKLISSSLLFLLFSTLVTVGFVVVLTGSVNRLFQLDVHLSGIEMALSVVMFVSLPFLVGRFCYYFYLMVKRGRREGVQIFCYKNLFNPFNFLLFPSLLNAYGQESRRRCFVSVILLFCIYALVFFVGSKQ
;
A
#
# COMPACT_ATOMS: atom_id res chain seq x y z
N MET A 1 -30.37 5.59 -4.90
CA MET A 1 -28.95 6.05 -4.85
C MET A 1 -28.16 5.27 -5.88
N ARG A 2 -27.66 5.95 -6.93
CA ARG A 2 -26.87 5.35 -8.02
C ARG A 2 -25.47 4.99 -7.52
N PHE A 3 -25.13 3.71 -7.54
CA PHE A 3 -23.72 3.28 -7.46
C PHE A 3 -23.03 3.68 -8.76
N CYS A 4 -22.26 4.76 -8.73
CA CYS A 4 -21.35 5.11 -9.79
C CYS A 4 -19.99 4.49 -9.47
N MET A 5 -19.81 3.19 -9.77
CA MET A 5 -18.48 2.69 -10.12
C MET A 5 -18.16 3.26 -11.51
N ARG A 6 -17.79 4.54 -11.56
CA ARG A 6 -17.47 5.23 -12.80
C ARG A 6 -16.00 4.94 -13.13
N ASN A 7 -15.83 3.97 -14.01
CA ASN A 7 -14.71 3.84 -14.95
C ASN A 7 -13.32 4.21 -14.41
N ILE A 8 -12.64 3.25 -13.78
CA ILE A 8 -11.17 3.31 -13.68
C ILE A 8 -10.66 2.95 -15.08
N SER A 9 -10.64 3.92 -16.00
CA SER A 9 -9.92 3.78 -17.27
C SER A 9 -8.44 3.87 -16.93
N ILE A 10 -7.78 2.72 -16.79
CA ILE A 10 -6.32 2.66 -16.66
C ILE A 10 -5.77 3.13 -18.01
N ASP A 11 -5.38 4.39 -18.06
CA ASP A 11 -4.74 5.00 -19.21
C ASP A 11 -3.32 4.46 -19.30
N LEU A 12 -3.19 3.28 -19.92
CA LEU A 12 -1.99 2.44 -19.94
C LEU A 12 -0.76 3.24 -20.38
N TYR A 13 -0.95 4.16 -21.33
CA TYR A 13 0.09 5.05 -21.85
C TYR A 13 0.63 6.00 -20.77
N LYS A 14 -0.25 6.62 -19.98
CA LYS A 14 0.18 7.47 -18.86
C LYS A 14 0.86 6.67 -17.76
N LEU A 15 0.39 5.45 -17.51
CA LEU A 15 0.98 4.56 -16.52
C LEU A 15 2.41 4.14 -16.94
N ILE A 16 2.59 3.74 -18.20
CA ILE A 16 3.90 3.38 -18.76
C ILE A 16 4.83 4.59 -18.76
N SER A 17 4.37 5.75 -19.23
CA SER A 17 5.18 6.97 -19.27
C SER A 17 5.65 7.39 -17.87
N SER A 18 4.73 7.38 -16.89
CA SER A 18 5.07 7.69 -15.50
C SER A 18 6.03 6.66 -14.89
N SER A 19 5.86 5.38 -15.23
CA SER A 19 6.75 4.31 -14.76
C SER A 19 8.14 4.41 -15.39
N LEU A 20 8.22 4.80 -16.66
CA LEU A 20 9.48 4.95 -17.39
C LEU A 20 10.27 6.16 -16.89
N LEU A 21 9.60 7.28 -16.63
CA LEU A 21 10.20 8.45 -15.96
C LEU A 21 10.71 8.09 -14.57
N PHE A 22 9.96 7.31 -13.80
CA PHE A 22 10.39 6.83 -12.49
C PHE A 22 11.63 5.93 -12.58
N LEU A 23 11.68 5.01 -13.55
CA LEU A 23 12.85 4.16 -13.79
C LEU A 23 14.08 4.99 -14.16
N LEU A 24 13.91 5.98 -15.04
CA LEU A 24 14.99 6.85 -15.50
C LEU A 24 15.51 7.74 -14.35
N PHE A 25 14.61 8.28 -13.52
CA PHE A 25 14.99 9.01 -12.32
C PHE A 25 15.73 8.12 -11.31
N SER A 26 15.22 6.91 -11.08
CA SER A 26 15.86 5.94 -10.17
C SER A 26 17.28 5.58 -10.63
N THR A 27 17.49 5.31 -11.91
CA THR A 27 18.83 4.98 -12.43
C THR A 27 19.80 6.15 -12.30
N LEU A 28 19.35 7.38 -12.58
CA LEU A 28 20.17 8.57 -12.41
C LEU A 28 20.59 8.78 -10.94
N VAL A 29 19.66 8.61 -10.00
CA VAL A 29 19.94 8.73 -8.56
C VAL A 29 20.93 7.64 -8.11
N THR A 30 20.74 6.38 -8.54
CA THR A 30 21.67 5.29 -8.22
C THR A 30 23.06 5.54 -8.78
N VAL A 31 23.18 5.98 -10.04
CA VAL A 31 24.47 6.32 -10.66
C VAL A 31 25.14 7.48 -9.90
N GLY A 32 24.40 8.54 -9.60
CA GLY A 32 24.91 9.67 -8.82
C GLY A 32 25.41 9.25 -7.44
N PHE A 33 24.64 8.43 -6.73
CA PHE A 33 24.99 7.94 -5.40
C PHE A 33 26.26 7.07 -5.42
N VAL A 34 26.37 6.14 -6.38
CA VAL A 34 27.55 5.27 -6.52
C VAL A 34 28.79 6.09 -6.87
N VAL A 35 28.69 7.02 -7.82
CA VAL A 35 29.82 7.88 -8.23
C VAL A 35 30.30 8.76 -7.09
N VAL A 36 29.38 9.38 -6.34
CA VAL A 36 29.71 10.25 -5.19
C VAL A 36 30.39 9.47 -4.07
N LEU A 37 29.93 8.24 -3.77
CA LEU A 37 30.47 7.47 -2.64
C LEU A 37 31.73 6.67 -2.96
N THR A 38 31.88 6.18 -4.18
CA THR A 38 32.96 5.23 -4.52
C THR A 38 34.01 5.80 -5.47
N GLY A 39 33.77 6.96 -6.09
CA GLY A 39 34.71 7.62 -7.00
C GLY A 39 35.13 6.78 -8.22
N SER A 40 34.52 5.60 -8.44
CA SER A 40 34.92 4.64 -9.46
C SER A 40 33.72 4.07 -10.18
N VAL A 41 33.71 4.27 -11.50
CA VAL A 41 32.62 3.86 -12.41
C VAL A 41 32.57 2.34 -12.61
N ASN A 42 33.69 1.64 -12.37
CA ASN A 42 33.80 0.19 -12.57
C ASN A 42 32.94 -0.64 -11.60
N ARG A 43 32.60 -0.08 -10.42
CA ARG A 43 31.70 -0.76 -9.48
C ARG A 43 30.23 -0.71 -9.88
N LEU A 44 29.86 0.12 -10.86
CA LEU A 44 28.48 0.16 -11.39
C LEU A 44 28.09 -1.12 -12.11
N PHE A 45 29.03 -1.90 -12.64
CA PHE A 45 28.74 -3.16 -13.33
C PHE A 45 28.70 -4.38 -12.40
N GLN A 46 28.98 -4.20 -11.10
CA GLN A 46 28.91 -5.29 -10.14
C GLN A 46 27.45 -5.56 -9.77
N LEU A 47 27.02 -6.80 -9.96
CA LEU A 47 25.66 -7.25 -9.61
C LEU A 47 25.32 -6.97 -8.13
N ASP A 48 26.31 -7.05 -7.23
CA ASP A 48 26.14 -6.77 -5.80
C ASP A 48 25.72 -5.33 -5.51
N VAL A 49 26.20 -4.35 -6.29
CA VAL A 49 25.85 -2.94 -6.14
C VAL A 49 24.40 -2.70 -6.61
N HIS A 50 23.98 -3.37 -7.68
CA HIS A 50 22.58 -3.32 -8.12
C HIS A 50 21.63 -4.00 -7.13
N LEU A 51 22.01 -5.14 -6.57
CA LEU A 51 21.22 -5.83 -5.53
C LEU A 51 21.09 -4.97 -4.27
N SER A 52 22.20 -4.41 -3.79
CA SER A 52 22.21 -3.48 -2.64
C SER A 52 21.36 -2.23 -2.91
N GLY A 53 21.40 -1.69 -4.13
CA GLY A 53 20.56 -0.57 -4.55
C GLY A 53 19.07 -0.91 -4.55
N ILE A 54 18.70 -2.12 -4.97
CA ILE A 54 17.32 -2.62 -4.94
C ILE A 54 16.84 -2.80 -3.49
N GLU A 55 17.68 -3.36 -2.61
CA GLU A 55 17.36 -3.50 -1.18
C GLU A 55 17.15 -2.14 -0.50
N MET A 56 18.00 -1.16 -0.79
CA MET A 56 17.82 0.21 -0.30
C MET A 56 16.53 0.84 -0.82
N ALA A 57 16.25 0.72 -2.12
CA ALA A 57 15.03 1.26 -2.71
C ALA A 57 13.77 0.61 -2.10
N LEU A 58 13.77 -0.70 -1.88
CA LEU A 58 12.68 -1.42 -1.21
C LEU A 58 12.50 -0.97 0.24
N SER A 59 13.59 -0.73 0.96
CA SER A 59 13.55 -0.23 2.35
C SER A 59 12.89 1.15 2.42
N VAL A 60 13.22 2.06 1.49
CA VAL A 60 12.59 3.39 1.39
C VAL A 60 11.12 3.27 1.01
N VAL A 61 10.80 2.42 0.04
CA VAL A 61 9.41 2.16 -0.35
C VAL A 61 8.61 1.66 0.84
N MET A 62 9.12 0.71 1.63
CA MET A 62 8.47 0.29 2.87
C MET A 62 8.28 1.45 3.83
N PHE A 63 9.35 2.19 4.13
CA PHE A 63 9.32 3.27 5.11
C PHE A 63 8.25 4.32 4.81
N VAL A 64 8.04 4.63 3.53
CA VAL A 64 7.01 5.59 3.09
C VAL A 64 5.62 4.92 2.98
N SER A 65 5.55 3.72 2.42
CA SER A 65 4.28 3.05 2.13
C SER A 65 3.59 2.49 3.38
N LEU A 66 4.33 2.00 4.37
CA LEU A 66 3.78 1.49 5.63
C LEU A 66 2.93 2.53 6.37
N PRO A 67 3.47 3.69 6.78
CA PRO A 67 2.69 4.69 7.52
C PRO A 67 1.52 5.20 6.67
N PHE A 68 1.70 5.31 5.36
CA PHE A 68 0.63 5.71 4.45
C PHE A 68 -0.52 4.67 4.41
N LEU A 69 -0.20 3.39 4.26
CA LEU A 69 -1.19 2.31 4.19
C LEU A 69 -1.87 2.07 5.55
N VAL A 70 -1.13 2.15 6.64
CA VAL A 70 -1.68 2.09 8.01
C VAL A 70 -2.60 3.28 8.26
N GLY A 71 -2.17 4.50 7.92
CA GLY A 71 -2.99 5.70 8.03
C GLY A 71 -4.27 5.60 7.21
N ARG A 72 -4.17 5.11 5.98
CA ARG A 72 -5.31 4.85 5.09
C ARG A 72 -6.27 3.82 5.70
N PHE A 73 -5.75 2.72 6.25
CA PHE A 73 -6.55 1.72 6.95
C PHE A 73 -7.28 2.34 8.14
N CYS A 74 -6.57 3.03 9.02
CA CYS A 74 -7.14 3.69 10.20
C CYS A 74 -8.24 4.70 9.82
N TYR A 75 -8.02 5.49 8.76
CA TYR A 75 -8.99 6.46 8.27
C TYR A 75 -10.29 5.79 7.79
N TYR A 76 -10.19 4.76 6.95
CA TYR A 76 -11.38 4.06 6.46
C TYR A 76 -12.05 3.21 7.53
N PHE A 77 -11.27 2.66 8.47
CA PHE A 77 -11.80 1.93 9.62
C PHE A 77 -12.59 2.88 10.54
N TYR A 78 -12.05 4.07 10.81
CA TYR A 78 -12.75 5.11 11.55
C TYR A 78 -14.06 5.52 10.87
N LEU A 79 -14.05 5.75 9.55
CA LEU A 79 -15.26 6.07 8.79
C LEU A 79 -16.29 4.94 8.83
N MET A 80 -15.84 3.70 8.72
CA MET A 80 -16.69 2.52 8.81
C MET A 80 -17.37 2.42 10.18
N VAL A 81 -16.63 2.64 11.27
CA VAL A 81 -17.19 2.60 12.63
C VAL A 81 -18.08 3.82 12.90
N LYS A 82 -17.72 5.01 12.44
CA LYS A 82 -18.49 6.23 12.75
C LYS A 82 -19.78 6.35 11.94
N ARG A 83 -19.71 6.09 10.62
CA ARG A 83 -20.79 6.36 9.65
C ARG A 83 -21.26 5.12 8.87
N GLY A 84 -20.45 4.07 8.85
CA GLY A 84 -20.73 2.84 8.08
C GLY A 84 -21.63 1.82 8.80
N ARG A 85 -21.98 2.07 10.06
CA ARG A 85 -22.85 1.18 10.85
C ARG A 85 -24.28 1.22 10.35
N ARG A 86 -24.94 0.06 10.37
CA ARG A 86 -26.39 -0.03 10.13
C ARG A 86 -27.16 0.59 11.30
N GLU A 87 -28.34 1.14 11.03
CA GLU A 87 -29.21 1.73 12.04
C GLU A 87 -29.51 0.73 13.17
N GLY A 88 -29.42 1.18 14.42
CA GLY A 88 -29.58 0.33 15.60
C GLY A 88 -28.36 -0.52 16.00
N VAL A 89 -27.24 -0.45 15.26
CA VAL A 89 -26.00 -1.15 15.61
C VAL A 89 -25.05 -0.21 16.36
N GLN A 90 -24.85 -0.45 17.66
CA GLN A 90 -23.92 0.32 18.49
C GLN A 90 -22.44 -0.07 18.21
N ILE A 91 -21.49 0.78 18.63
CA ILE A 91 -20.05 0.54 18.47
C ILE A 91 -19.60 -0.68 19.28
N PHE A 92 -20.21 -0.90 20.44
CA PHE A 92 -20.04 -2.09 21.27
C PHE A 92 -21.42 -2.73 21.42
N CYS A 93 -21.64 -3.89 20.80
CA CYS A 93 -22.90 -4.60 20.89
C CYS A 93 -22.68 -6.11 20.84
N TYR A 94 -23.65 -6.88 21.35
CA TYR A 94 -23.55 -8.33 21.29
C TYR A 94 -23.33 -8.86 19.86
N LYS A 95 -23.94 -8.19 18.87
CA LYS A 95 -23.80 -8.53 17.45
C LYS A 95 -22.38 -8.37 16.90
N ASN A 96 -21.57 -7.49 17.50
CA ASN A 96 -20.15 -7.35 17.16
C ASN A 96 -19.22 -8.01 18.19
N LEU A 97 -19.75 -8.86 19.07
CA LEU A 97 -19.03 -9.49 20.19
C LEU A 97 -18.21 -8.47 21.01
N PHE A 98 -18.71 -7.24 21.16
CA PHE A 98 -18.01 -6.15 21.83
C PHE A 98 -16.63 -5.81 21.22
N ASN A 99 -16.42 -6.13 19.94
CA ASN A 99 -15.18 -5.84 19.23
C ASN A 99 -15.46 -5.07 17.92
N PRO A 100 -15.02 -3.81 17.78
CA PRO A 100 -15.23 -3.02 16.56
C PRO A 100 -14.49 -3.59 15.33
N PHE A 101 -13.45 -4.41 15.50
CA PHE A 101 -12.81 -5.09 14.38
C PHE A 101 -13.74 -6.09 13.70
N ASN A 102 -14.76 -6.59 14.39
CA ASN A 102 -15.76 -7.50 13.82
C ASN A 102 -16.61 -6.85 12.73
N PHE A 103 -16.64 -5.51 12.62
CA PHE A 103 -17.22 -4.83 11.46
C PHE A 103 -16.50 -5.18 10.15
N LEU A 104 -15.21 -5.54 10.19
CA LEU A 104 -14.48 -6.04 9.01
C LEU A 104 -14.92 -7.45 8.61
N LEU A 105 -15.37 -8.27 9.55
CA LEU A 105 -15.73 -9.67 9.32
C LEU A 105 -17.21 -9.84 8.96
N PHE A 106 -18.10 -9.08 9.58
CA PHE A 106 -19.55 -9.20 9.41
C PHE A 106 -20.13 -8.06 8.56
N PRO A 107 -20.27 -8.24 7.23
CA PRO A 107 -20.83 -7.21 6.35
C PRO A 107 -22.32 -6.92 6.62
N SER A 108 -23.03 -7.82 7.31
CA SER A 108 -24.44 -7.67 7.68
C SER A 108 -24.70 -6.53 8.68
N LEU A 109 -23.67 -6.11 9.42
CA LEU A 109 -23.70 -5.03 10.41
C LEU A 109 -23.48 -3.64 9.79
N LEU A 110 -23.12 -3.60 8.50
CA LEU A 110 -22.75 -2.38 7.78
C LEU A 110 -23.86 -1.96 6.81
N ASN A 111 -23.98 -0.65 6.62
CA ASN A 111 -24.75 -0.06 5.54
C ASN A 111 -23.92 -0.02 4.23
N ALA A 112 -24.50 0.46 3.13
CA ALA A 112 -23.80 0.56 1.84
C ALA A 112 -22.47 1.34 1.91
N TYR A 113 -22.44 2.43 2.70
CA TYR A 113 -21.23 3.23 2.90
C TYR A 113 -20.16 2.49 3.71
N GLY A 114 -20.58 1.75 4.74
CA GLY A 114 -19.72 0.91 5.55
C GLY A 114 -19.11 -0.23 4.75
N GLN A 115 -19.88 -0.86 3.85
CA GLN A 115 -19.37 -1.89 2.95
C GLN A 115 -18.31 -1.36 1.98
N GLU A 116 -18.47 -0.14 1.47
CA GLU A 116 -17.44 0.49 0.65
C GLU A 116 -16.17 0.80 1.47
N SER A 117 -16.33 1.35 2.67
CA SER A 117 -15.21 1.64 3.57
C SER A 117 -14.46 0.35 3.96
N ARG A 118 -15.19 -0.74 4.24
CA ARG A 118 -14.66 -2.09 4.46
C ARG A 118 -13.82 -2.57 3.28
N ARG A 119 -14.31 -2.44 2.04
CA ARG A 119 -13.55 -2.80 0.82
C ARG A 119 -12.22 -2.05 0.76
N ARG A 120 -12.24 -0.74 1.05
CA ARG A 120 -11.03 0.10 1.05
C ARG A 120 -10.05 -0.26 2.18
N CYS A 121 -10.55 -0.67 3.35
CA CYS A 121 -9.72 -1.26 4.40
C CYS A 121 -9.03 -2.54 3.93
N PHE A 122 -9.77 -3.48 3.33
CA PHE A 122 -9.18 -4.71 2.79
C PHE A 122 -8.13 -4.46 1.73
N VAL A 123 -8.36 -3.53 0.80
CA VAL A 123 -7.34 -3.15 -0.19
C VAL A 123 -6.07 -2.66 0.49
N SER A 124 -6.19 -1.86 1.55
CA SER A 124 -5.02 -1.34 2.30
C SER A 124 -4.26 -2.48 3.00
N VAL A 125 -4.97 -3.43 3.60
CA VAL A 125 -4.37 -4.63 4.24
C VAL A 125 -3.69 -5.53 3.21
N ILE A 126 -4.34 -5.80 2.07
CA ILE A 126 -3.76 -6.61 0.99
C ILE A 126 -2.49 -5.96 0.47
N LEU A 127 -2.51 -4.67 0.18
CA LEU A 127 -1.32 -3.94 -0.26
C LEU A 127 -0.19 -4.00 0.77
N LEU A 128 -0.51 -3.85 2.05
CA LEU A 128 0.47 -3.96 3.13
C LEU A 128 1.09 -5.37 3.18
N PHE A 129 0.26 -6.41 3.01
CA PHE A 129 0.72 -7.79 2.94
C PHE A 129 1.58 -8.05 1.69
N CYS A 130 1.23 -7.50 0.53
CA CYS A 130 2.02 -7.61 -0.69
C CYS A 130 3.40 -6.95 -0.55
N ILE A 131 3.46 -5.77 0.06
CA ILE A 131 4.73 -5.06 0.30
C ILE A 131 5.59 -5.84 1.29
N TYR A 132 4.99 -6.34 2.38
CA TYR A 132 5.69 -7.17 3.35
C TYR A 132 6.23 -8.47 2.72
N ALA A 133 5.41 -9.16 1.93
CA ALA A 133 5.83 -10.36 1.21
C ALA A 133 6.96 -10.06 0.23
N LEU A 134 6.89 -8.98 -0.55
CA LEU A 134 7.95 -8.56 -1.47
C LEU A 134 9.29 -8.36 -0.74
N VAL A 135 9.26 -7.66 0.40
CA VAL A 135 10.49 -7.43 1.18
C VAL A 135 11.00 -8.73 1.78
N PHE A 136 10.12 -9.58 2.31
CA PHE A 136 10.52 -10.87 2.86
C PHE A 136 11.16 -11.77 1.79
N PHE A 137 10.57 -11.86 0.59
CA PHE A 137 11.13 -12.66 -0.51
C PHE A 137 12.45 -12.11 -1.06
N VAL A 138 12.66 -10.80 -1.01
CA VAL A 138 13.94 -10.19 -1.42
C VAL A 138 14.98 -10.38 -0.32
N GLY A 139 14.61 -10.14 0.94
CA GLY A 139 15.50 -10.28 2.09
C GLY A 139 15.86 -11.73 2.45
N SER A 140 15.02 -12.72 2.10
CA SER A 140 15.31 -14.14 2.38
C SER A 140 16.26 -14.79 1.37
N LYS A 141 16.76 -14.05 0.38
CA LYS A 141 17.76 -14.55 -0.58
C LYS A 141 19.21 -14.26 -0.17
N GLN A 142 19.42 -13.74 1.04
CA GLN A 142 20.75 -13.62 1.65
C GLN A 142 21.22 -14.94 2.25
#